data_AF-A0A817SZX1-F1
#
_entry.id   AF-A0A817SZX1-F1
#
_cell.length_a   1.000
_cell.length_b   1.000
_cell.length_c   1.000
_cell.angle_alpha   90.00
_cell.angle_beta   90.00
_cell.angle_gamma   90.00
#
_symmetry.space_group_name_H-M   'P 1'
#
loop_
_entity.id
_entity.type
_entity.pdbx_description
1 polymer ?
#
loop_
_entity_poly.entity_id
_entity_poly.type
_entity_poly.pdbx_seq_one_letter_code
_entity_poly.pdbx_strand_id
1 'polypeptide(L)'
;MYSSNLTTNSPTFSPDCRIPDFYYNAVQISVVTSSWYRLWSASNIVTYGYIYKDNFNPLIPFENLLTKDDGSCGNGQFWLRVYLEANIKYILVVTTYYPNVTGTFFIHVIGRDSVVLNLSIITHNSCWVGGRCRFYTKSIGITLDDILRDEIRRNMTLNNQTFMVKMSAALTMIMAIAGLINSILSFLTFQNKELRQVGCGMYLLAPSVTSLLTI
;
A
#
# COMPACT_ATOMS: atom_id res chain seq x y z
N MET A 1 21.69 24.76 9.85
CA MET A 1 20.25 25.02 10.05
C MET A 1 19.59 24.97 8.69
N TYR A 2 18.49 24.23 8.54
CA TYR A 2 17.73 24.12 7.30
C TYR A 2 16.33 24.70 7.52
N SER A 3 15.76 25.35 6.51
CA SER A 3 14.43 25.98 6.58
C SER A 3 13.60 25.54 5.39
N SER A 4 12.33 25.22 5.63
CA SER A 4 11.37 24.85 4.59
C SER A 4 9.93 25.12 5.06
N ASN A 5 8.97 24.87 4.17
CA ASN A 5 7.55 25.10 4.41
C ASN A 5 6.73 23.88 3.95
N LEU A 6 5.75 23.49 4.76
CA LEU A 6 4.68 22.58 4.35
C LEU A 6 3.55 23.41 3.76
N THR A 7 3.17 23.11 2.52
CA THR A 7 2.12 23.83 1.78
C THR A 7 1.10 22.85 1.23
N THR A 8 -0.02 23.35 0.71
CA THR A 8 -1.02 22.51 0.03
C THR A 8 -0.50 21.82 -1.24
N ASN A 9 0.64 22.27 -1.77
CA ASN A 9 1.32 21.67 -2.92
C ASN A 9 2.40 20.66 -2.50
N SER A 10 2.68 20.54 -1.20
CA SER A 10 3.61 19.53 -0.70
C SER A 10 3.04 18.13 -0.93
N PRO A 11 3.90 17.13 -1.20
CA PRO A 11 3.44 15.76 -1.32
C PRO A 11 2.85 15.28 0.01
N THR A 12 1.90 14.34 -0.07
CA THR A 12 1.27 13.77 1.12
C THR A 12 1.59 12.30 1.29
N PHE A 13 1.54 11.82 2.53
CA PHE A 13 1.60 10.39 2.86
C PHE A 13 0.67 10.06 4.01
N SER A 14 0.49 8.77 4.29
CA SER A 14 -0.34 8.30 5.41
C SER A 14 0.51 7.53 6.40
N PRO A 15 0.81 8.08 7.59
CA PRO A 15 1.55 7.35 8.63
C PRO A 15 0.89 6.01 8.99
N ASP A 16 -0.44 5.96 8.98
CA ASP A 16 -1.24 4.78 9.35
C ASP A 16 -1.76 3.99 8.14
N CYS A 17 -1.25 4.26 6.94
CA CYS A 17 -1.68 3.64 5.68
C CYS A 17 -3.19 3.77 5.37
N ARG A 18 -3.87 4.78 5.92
CA ARG A 18 -5.31 5.02 5.71
C ARG A 18 -5.56 6.00 4.56
N ILE A 19 -5.41 7.29 4.84
CA ILE A 19 -5.65 8.41 3.91
C ILE A 19 -4.36 9.24 3.88
N PRO A 20 -3.88 9.67 2.71
CA PRO A 20 -2.64 10.44 2.58
C PRO A 20 -2.93 11.93 2.78
N ASP A 21 -3.23 12.34 4.00
CA ASP A 21 -3.62 13.70 4.36
C ASP A 21 -2.54 14.47 5.13
N PHE A 22 -1.35 13.88 5.29
CA PHE A 22 -0.22 14.52 5.93
C PHE A 22 0.76 15.07 4.90
N TYR A 23 0.83 16.40 4.78
CA TYR A 23 1.86 17.07 3.98
C TYR A 23 3.24 16.78 4.55
N TYR A 24 4.20 16.45 3.70
CA TYR A 24 5.56 16.20 4.15
C TYR A 24 6.62 16.91 3.31
N ASN A 25 7.78 17.08 3.92
CA ASN A 25 9.01 17.48 3.26
C ASN A 25 10.09 16.43 3.56
N ALA A 26 10.77 15.96 2.51
CA ALA A 26 11.86 15.00 2.64
C ALA A 26 13.21 15.71 2.46
N VAL A 27 14.11 15.49 3.40
CA VAL A 27 15.45 16.08 3.44
C VAL A 27 16.46 14.95 3.51
N GLN A 28 17.34 14.87 2.52
CA GLN A 28 18.47 13.95 2.55
C GLN A 28 19.48 14.45 3.59
N ILE A 29 19.89 13.56 4.49
CA ILE A 29 20.97 13.77 5.44
C ILE A 29 22.21 13.05 4.91
N SER A 30 23.34 13.75 4.90
CA SER A 30 24.64 13.18 4.59
C SER A 30 25.64 13.60 5.66
N VAL A 31 26.28 12.60 6.28
CA VAL A 31 27.24 12.79 7.38
C VAL A 31 28.62 12.29 6.95
N VAL A 32 29.66 13.00 7.40
CA VAL A 32 31.06 12.65 7.11
C VAL A 32 31.64 11.67 8.14
N THR A 33 31.16 11.72 9.39
CA THR A 33 31.68 10.91 10.50
C THR A 33 30.59 10.01 11.08
N SER A 34 30.86 8.72 11.24
CA SER A 34 29.93 7.80 11.90
C SER A 34 29.82 8.10 13.40
N SER A 35 28.67 8.60 13.85
CA SER A 35 28.47 9.06 15.23
C SER A 35 26.99 9.18 15.59
N TRP A 36 26.72 9.46 16.87
CA TRP A 36 25.43 9.94 17.33
C TRP A 36 25.21 11.40 16.90
N TYR A 37 24.05 11.64 16.29
CA TYR A 37 23.54 12.94 15.90
C TYR A 37 22.24 13.25 16.63
N ARG A 38 22.01 14.53 16.89
CA ARG A 38 20.76 15.05 17.46
C ARG A 38 20.12 15.97 16.44
N LEU A 39 18.86 15.70 16.12
CA LEU A 39 18.06 16.46 15.18
C LEU A 39 16.77 16.89 15.87
N TRP A 40 16.37 18.14 15.69
CA TRP A 40 15.10 18.62 16.20
C TRP A 40 14.53 19.72 15.31
N SER A 41 13.23 19.92 15.42
CA SER A 41 12.54 21.01 14.76
C SER A 41 12.36 22.23 15.64
N ALA A 42 12.20 23.38 14.99
CA ALA A 42 11.66 24.58 15.60
C ALA A 42 10.59 25.17 14.68
N SER A 43 9.38 25.34 15.20
CA SER A 43 8.22 25.81 14.43
C SER A 43 7.08 26.25 15.34
N ASN A 44 6.11 26.96 14.77
CA ASN A 44 4.83 27.28 15.40
C ASN A 44 3.77 26.17 15.18
N ILE A 45 4.03 25.19 14.30
CA ILE A 45 3.20 24.01 14.11
C ILE A 45 3.76 22.81 14.88
N VAL A 46 2.88 21.89 15.28
CA VAL A 46 3.31 20.64 15.93
C VAL A 46 3.89 19.72 14.87
N THR A 47 5.19 19.45 14.96
CA THR A 47 5.95 18.72 13.93
C THR A 47 6.28 17.29 14.38
N TYR A 48 6.28 16.39 13.41
CA TYR A 48 6.63 14.98 13.56
C TYR A 48 7.78 14.66 12.60
N GLY A 49 8.89 14.13 13.12
CA GLY A 49 10.05 13.71 12.33
C GLY A 49 10.17 12.19 12.22
N TYR A 50 10.52 11.70 11.03
CA TYR A 50 10.83 10.30 10.73
C TYR A 50 12.18 10.20 10.03
N ILE A 51 13.05 9.27 10.43
CA ILE A 51 14.34 9.04 9.78
C ILE A 51 14.33 7.66 9.14
N TYR A 52 14.66 7.63 7.85
CA TYR A 52 14.76 6.43 7.02
C TYR A 52 16.20 6.18 6.58
N LYS A 53 16.59 4.91 6.48
CA LYS A 53 17.85 4.47 5.86
C LYS A 53 17.65 4.30 4.35
N ASP A 54 18.60 4.74 3.55
CA ASP A 54 18.65 4.63 2.08
C ASP A 54 17.55 5.37 1.30
N ASN A 55 16.28 4.99 1.47
CA ASN A 55 15.14 5.59 0.79
C ASN A 55 13.89 5.70 1.68
N PHE A 56 12.95 6.57 1.27
CA PHE A 56 11.63 6.70 1.87
C PHE A 56 10.58 6.45 0.78
N ASN A 57 9.62 5.59 1.08
CA ASN A 57 8.48 5.31 0.24
C ASN A 57 7.18 5.73 0.97
N PRO A 58 6.53 6.85 0.60
CA PRO A 58 5.28 7.27 1.25
C PRO A 58 4.10 6.31 1.09
N LEU A 59 4.20 5.30 0.22
CA LEU A 59 3.21 4.23 0.10
C LEU A 59 3.41 3.13 1.15
N ILE A 60 4.65 2.96 1.62
CA ILE A 60 5.05 1.97 2.62
C ILE A 60 5.95 2.68 3.65
N PRO A 61 5.39 3.59 4.47
CA PRO A 61 6.17 4.46 5.36
C PRO A 61 6.82 3.74 6.55
N PHE A 62 6.67 2.43 6.65
CA PHE A 62 7.37 1.61 7.64
C PHE A 62 8.63 0.97 7.07
N GLU A 63 8.78 0.94 5.74
CA GLU A 63 9.96 0.40 5.08
C GLU A 63 11.16 1.31 5.36
N ASN A 64 12.29 0.71 5.75
CA ASN A 64 13.55 1.40 6.08
C ASN A 64 13.48 2.44 7.20
N LEU A 65 12.39 2.50 7.97
CA LEU A 65 12.24 3.41 9.09
C LEU A 65 13.22 3.04 10.22
N LEU A 66 14.07 3.98 10.63
CA LEU A 66 15.00 3.81 11.75
C LEU A 66 14.42 4.30 13.06
N THR A 67 13.84 5.49 13.05
CA THR A 67 13.30 6.13 14.25
C THR A 67 12.32 7.23 13.86
N LYS A 68 11.43 7.57 14.80
CA LYS A 68 10.47 8.65 14.66
C LYS A 68 10.19 9.29 16.02
N ASP A 69 9.76 10.54 16.01
CA ASP A 69 9.35 11.26 17.23
C ASP A 69 8.31 12.32 16.87
N ASP A 70 7.22 12.33 17.62
CA ASP A 70 6.03 13.16 17.37
C ASP A 70 5.98 14.44 18.22
N GLY A 71 7.04 14.71 18.99
CA GLY A 71 7.11 15.87 19.87
C GLY A 71 6.26 15.77 21.14
N SER A 72 5.69 14.59 21.46
CA SER A 72 4.83 14.38 22.64
C SER A 72 5.52 14.66 23.98
N CYS A 73 6.84 14.65 24.03
CA CYS A 73 7.62 14.90 25.24
C CYS A 73 8.22 16.32 25.32
N GLY A 74 7.77 17.28 24.48
CA GLY A 74 8.32 18.63 24.42
C GLY A 74 7.32 19.71 23.98
N ASN A 75 7.84 20.77 23.34
CA ASN A 75 7.06 21.92 22.87
C ASN A 75 6.30 21.63 21.54
N GLY A 76 5.87 20.38 21.33
CA GLY A 76 5.29 19.91 20.07
C GLY A 76 6.28 19.86 18.89
N GLN A 77 7.58 19.82 19.18
CA GLN A 77 8.64 19.71 18.18
C GLN A 77 9.33 18.36 18.32
N PHE A 78 9.57 17.68 17.20
CA PHE A 78 10.26 16.40 17.24
C PHE A 78 11.69 16.56 17.76
N TRP A 79 12.16 15.57 18.51
CA TRP A 79 13.52 15.46 18.99
C TRP A 79 14.06 14.05 18.78
N LEU A 80 15.02 13.92 17.88
CA LEU A 80 15.57 12.65 17.42
C LEU A 80 17.04 12.53 17.81
N ARG A 81 17.40 11.41 18.42
CA ARG A 81 18.79 11.01 18.65
C ARG A 81 19.05 9.70 17.92
N VAL A 82 19.93 9.73 16.93
CA VAL A 82 20.18 8.60 16.04
C VAL A 82 21.67 8.44 15.75
N TYR A 83 22.13 7.19 15.61
CA TYR A 83 23.47 6.91 15.13
C TYR A 83 23.44 6.86 13.59
N LEU A 84 24.23 7.72 12.95
CA LEU A 84 24.33 7.79 11.49
C LEU A 84 25.72 7.33 11.08
N GLU A 85 25.79 6.46 10.08
CA GLU A 85 27.03 5.95 9.49
C GLU A 85 27.46 6.86 8.33
N ALA A 86 28.77 7.11 8.22
CA ALA A 86 29.34 7.83 7.08
C ALA A 86 29.07 7.09 5.77
N ASN A 87 28.94 7.84 4.68
CA ASN A 87 28.66 7.33 3.32
C ASN A 87 27.34 6.55 3.15
N ILE A 88 26.44 6.59 4.13
CA ILE A 88 25.08 6.07 4.01
C ILE A 88 24.12 7.25 3.76
N LYS A 89 23.17 7.02 2.86
CA LYS A 89 22.09 7.98 2.59
C LYS A 89 21.01 7.80 3.66
N TYR A 90 20.60 8.90 4.29
CA TYR A 90 19.44 8.90 5.17
C TYR A 90 18.43 9.95 4.69
N ILE A 91 17.15 9.71 4.94
CA ILE A 91 16.08 10.65 4.61
C ILE A 91 15.33 11.01 5.89
N LEU A 92 15.34 12.28 6.23
CA LEU A 92 14.47 12.85 7.26
C LEU A 92 13.20 13.35 6.59
N VAL A 93 12.07 12.77 6.98
CA VAL A 93 10.74 13.22 6.59
C VAL A 93 10.18 14.05 7.74
N VAL A 94 9.87 15.31 7.46
CA VAL A 94 9.19 16.21 8.38
C VAL A 94 7.74 16.34 7.94
N THR A 95 6.83 16.13 8.89
CA THR A 95 5.39 16.28 8.73
C THR A 95 4.80 16.89 10.00
N THR A 96 3.47 16.91 10.11
CA THR A 96 2.73 17.45 11.24
C THR A 96 2.07 16.35 12.06
N TYR A 97 1.76 16.66 13.32
CA TYR A 97 1.00 15.75 14.18
C TYR A 97 -0.46 15.59 13.73
N TYR A 98 -1.07 16.68 13.25
CA TYR A 98 -2.42 16.68 12.68
C TYR A 98 -2.38 16.71 11.15
N PRO A 99 -3.35 16.07 10.47
CA PRO A 99 -3.44 16.09 9.02
C PRO A 99 -3.81 17.48 8.49
N ASN A 100 -3.51 17.73 7.21
CA ASN A 100 -3.82 18.96 6.48
C ASN A 100 -3.25 20.26 7.09
N VAL A 101 -2.23 20.17 7.95
CA VAL A 101 -1.58 21.33 8.53
C VAL A 101 -0.42 21.80 7.65
N THR A 102 -0.40 23.10 7.37
CA THR A 102 0.66 23.80 6.62
C THR A 102 1.41 24.75 7.53
N GLY A 103 2.68 25.00 7.26
CA GLY A 103 3.46 25.95 8.05
C GLY A 103 4.96 25.81 7.85
N THR A 104 5.68 26.87 8.24
CA THR A 104 7.13 26.94 8.14
C THR A 104 7.79 26.23 9.29
N PHE A 105 8.91 25.56 9.04
CA PHE A 105 9.67 24.87 10.07
C PHE A 105 11.17 24.99 9.80
N PHE A 106 11.93 24.87 10.89
CA PHE A 106 13.38 24.82 10.85
C PHE A 106 13.86 23.48 11.36
N ILE A 107 14.91 22.94 10.74
CA ILE A 107 15.60 21.75 11.20
C ILE A 107 16.98 22.16 11.73
N HIS A 108 17.22 21.78 12.97
CA HIS A 108 18.51 21.90 13.62
C HIS A 108 19.14 20.51 13.72
N VAL A 109 20.44 20.45 13.45
CA VAL A 109 21.22 19.23 13.58
C VAL A 109 22.53 19.55 14.27
N ILE A 110 22.89 18.72 15.25
CA ILE A 110 24.18 18.76 15.93
C ILE A 110 24.77 17.36 15.93
N GLY A 111 26.06 17.28 15.62
CA GLY A 111 26.85 16.06 15.76
C GLY A 111 28.32 16.38 15.94
N ARG A 112 29.16 15.34 15.80
CA ARG A 112 30.61 15.45 15.97
C ARG A 112 31.28 16.29 14.87
N ASP A 113 30.71 16.28 13.67
CA ASP A 113 31.22 16.97 12.49
C ASP A 113 30.05 17.59 11.71
N SER A 114 30.38 18.38 10.68
CA SER A 114 29.46 19.00 9.73
C SER A 114 28.47 17.98 9.15
N VAL A 115 27.22 18.44 9.02
CA VAL A 115 26.11 17.67 8.44
C VAL A 115 25.55 18.45 7.28
N VAL A 116 25.43 17.79 6.13
CA VAL A 116 24.83 18.37 4.94
C VAL A 116 23.37 17.93 4.87
N LEU A 117 22.47 18.91 4.74
CA LEU A 117 21.04 18.71 4.58
C LEU A 117 20.63 19.23 3.20
N ASN A 118 20.15 18.35 2.34
CA ASN A 118 19.72 18.69 0.98
C ASN A 118 18.25 18.28 0.78
N LEU A 119 17.48 19.09 0.04
CA LEU A 119 16.13 18.70 -0.35
C LEU A 119 16.15 17.38 -1.13
N SER A 120 15.30 16.43 -0.72
CA SER A 120 15.15 15.14 -1.41
C SER A 120 13.85 15.14 -2.19
N ILE A 121 13.96 15.16 -3.53
CA ILE A 121 12.80 14.95 -4.42
C ILE A 121 12.55 13.45 -4.51
N ILE A 122 11.40 13.00 -4.03
CA ILE A 122 11.01 11.59 -4.09
C ILE A 122 10.22 11.36 -5.38
N THR A 123 10.88 10.72 -6.35
CA THR A 123 10.25 10.33 -7.61
C THR A 123 9.62 8.96 -7.46
N HIS A 124 8.29 8.89 -7.56
CA HIS A 124 7.60 7.61 -7.67
C HIS A 124 7.62 7.12 -9.11
N ASN A 125 8.21 5.95 -9.34
CA ASN A 125 7.99 5.24 -10.60
C ASN A 125 6.54 4.73 -10.59
N SER A 126 5.71 5.35 -11.44
CA SER A 126 4.39 4.92 -11.91
C SER A 126 3.65 3.89 -11.04
N CYS A 127 2.62 4.36 -10.35
CA CYS A 127 1.57 3.53 -9.76
C CYS A 127 0.99 2.58 -10.83
N TRP A 128 1.30 1.29 -10.75
CA TRP A 128 0.70 0.27 -11.61
C TRP A 128 -0.51 -0.33 -10.91
N VAL A 129 -1.60 -0.54 -11.64
CA VAL A 129 -2.83 -1.10 -11.09
C VAL A 129 -2.58 -2.57 -10.71
N GLY A 130 -2.58 -2.87 -9.41
CA GLY A 130 -2.20 -4.17 -8.82
C GLY A 130 -0.96 -4.09 -7.91
N GLY A 131 -0.20 -3.00 -7.98
CA GLY A 131 0.71 -2.62 -6.89
C GLY A 131 -0.15 -2.10 -5.75
N ARG A 132 0.34 -2.20 -4.50
CA ARG A 132 -0.30 -1.69 -3.26
C ARG A 132 -0.50 -0.17 -3.26
N CYS A 133 -1.18 0.34 -4.26
CA CYS A 133 -1.48 1.74 -4.51
C CYS A 133 -2.99 1.87 -4.74
N ARG A 134 -3.76 1.45 -3.76
CA ARG A 134 -4.97 2.16 -3.35
C ARG A 134 -5.01 2.13 -1.84
N PHE A 135 -5.10 3.33 -1.26
CA PHE A 135 -5.57 3.56 0.09
C PHE A 135 -6.69 2.60 0.38
N TYR A 136 -6.57 1.89 1.51
CA TYR A 136 -7.42 0.80 1.94
C TYR A 136 -8.91 1.15 1.76
N THR A 137 -9.46 0.88 0.59
CA THR A 137 -10.68 0.10 0.52
C THR A 137 -10.21 -1.34 0.54
N LYS A 138 -9.75 -1.81 1.71
CA LYS A 138 -10.11 -3.17 2.09
C LYS A 138 -11.64 -3.13 2.20
N SER A 139 -12.32 -3.20 1.05
CA SER A 139 -13.54 -4.01 1.06
C SER A 139 -13.06 -5.33 1.65
N ILE A 140 -13.77 -5.84 2.65
CA ILE A 140 -13.61 -7.23 3.00
C ILE A 140 -13.94 -7.94 1.68
N GLY A 141 -12.91 -8.34 0.95
CA GLY A 141 -13.04 -9.08 -0.29
C GLY A 141 -13.65 -10.41 0.09
N ILE A 142 -14.98 -10.44 0.17
CA ILE A 142 -15.75 -11.64 0.45
C ILE A 142 -15.82 -12.52 -0.80
N THR A 143 -15.45 -11.96 -1.95
CA THR A 143 -15.31 -12.71 -3.20
C THR A 143 -13.86 -13.10 -3.44
N LEU A 144 -13.70 -14.26 -4.08
CA LEU A 144 -12.41 -14.77 -4.53
C LEU A 144 -11.69 -13.78 -5.46
N ASP A 145 -12.45 -13.02 -6.27
CA ASP A 145 -11.92 -11.99 -7.16
C ASP A 145 -11.24 -10.86 -6.40
N ASP A 146 -11.81 -10.38 -5.30
CA ASP A 146 -11.20 -9.32 -4.50
C ASP A 146 -9.95 -9.80 -3.74
N ILE A 147 -9.92 -11.08 -3.33
CA ILE A 147 -8.73 -11.68 -2.70
C ILE A 147 -7.59 -11.83 -3.72
N LEU A 148 -7.90 -12.19 -4.97
CA LEU A 148 -6.89 -12.48 -5.99
C LEU A 148 -6.52 -11.28 -6.84
N ARG A 149 -7.34 -10.21 -6.85
CA ARG A 149 -7.14 -9.00 -7.65
C ARG A 149 -5.74 -8.43 -7.55
N ASP A 150 -5.18 -8.42 -6.35
CA ASP A 150 -3.87 -7.84 -6.06
C ASP A 150 -2.72 -8.85 -6.16
N GLU A 151 -3.04 -10.15 -6.22
CA GLU A 151 -2.06 -11.23 -6.40
C GLU A 151 -1.81 -11.56 -7.89
N ILE A 152 -2.75 -11.23 -8.79
CA ILE A 152 -2.64 -11.50 -10.23
C ILE A 152 -1.76 -10.47 -10.92
N ARG A 153 -0.64 -10.92 -11.49
CA ARG A 153 0.29 -10.07 -12.27
C ARG A 153 -0.10 -10.04 -13.74
N ARG A 154 -0.50 -8.87 -14.26
CA ARG A 154 -1.04 -8.71 -15.63
C ARG A 154 -0.12 -9.07 -16.80
N ASN A 155 1.19 -9.22 -16.58
CA ASN A 155 2.16 -9.44 -17.66
C ASN A 155 2.95 -10.74 -17.50
N MET A 156 2.31 -11.78 -16.93
CA MET A 156 2.89 -13.09 -16.73
C MET A 156 1.86 -14.18 -17.06
N THR A 157 2.29 -15.24 -17.74
CA THR A 157 1.47 -16.43 -18.00
C THR A 157 1.05 -17.11 -16.69
N LEU A 158 -0.08 -17.84 -16.69
CA LEU A 158 -0.60 -18.54 -15.49
C LEU A 158 0.46 -19.41 -14.77
N ASN A 159 1.35 -20.06 -15.53
CA ASN A 159 2.43 -20.88 -14.97
C ASN A 159 3.49 -20.09 -14.19
N ASN A 160 3.59 -18.78 -14.42
CA ASN A 160 4.53 -17.90 -13.73
C ASN A 160 3.85 -17.02 -12.67
N GLN A 161 2.54 -17.20 -12.44
CA GLN A 161 1.82 -16.57 -11.35
C GLN A 161 2.18 -17.21 -10.00
N THR A 162 1.75 -16.57 -8.90
CA THR A 162 1.93 -17.08 -7.55
C THR A 162 1.17 -18.40 -7.33
N PHE A 163 1.63 -19.19 -6.36
CA PHE A 163 0.99 -20.46 -5.98
C PHE A 163 -0.50 -20.31 -5.66
N MET A 164 -0.86 -19.22 -4.96
CA MET A 164 -2.25 -18.92 -4.59
C MET A 164 -3.15 -18.72 -5.81
N VAL A 165 -2.68 -17.99 -6.82
CA VAL A 165 -3.43 -17.76 -8.07
C VAL A 165 -3.62 -19.08 -8.84
N LYS A 166 -2.61 -19.94 -8.88
CA LYS A 166 -2.70 -21.25 -9.56
C LYS A 166 -3.72 -22.18 -8.90
N MET A 167 -3.68 -22.29 -7.57
CA MET A 167 -4.62 -23.12 -6.82
C MET A 167 -6.06 -22.64 -6.98
N SER A 168 -6.27 -21.32 -6.95
CA SER A 168 -7.59 -20.75 -7.21
C SER A 168 -8.08 -21.04 -8.64
N ALA A 169 -7.24 -20.79 -9.65
CA ALA A 169 -7.58 -21.05 -11.04
C ALA A 169 -7.97 -22.54 -11.26
N ALA A 170 -7.22 -23.46 -10.65
CA ALA A 170 -7.54 -24.88 -10.69
C ALA A 170 -8.90 -25.20 -10.05
N LEU A 171 -9.19 -24.65 -8.87
CA LEU A 171 -10.47 -24.83 -8.20
C LEU A 171 -11.64 -24.30 -9.06
N THR A 172 -11.50 -23.09 -9.62
CA THR A 172 -12.52 -22.50 -10.51
C THR A 172 -12.74 -23.33 -11.76
N MET A 173 -11.67 -23.89 -12.34
CA MET A 173 -11.75 -24.76 -13.51
C MET A 173 -12.47 -26.07 -13.21
N ILE A 174 -12.20 -26.68 -12.04
CA ILE A 174 -12.90 -27.90 -11.58
C ILE A 174 -14.38 -27.63 -11.38
N MET A 175 -14.74 -26.53 -10.69
CA MET A 175 -16.13 -26.16 -10.45
C MET A 175 -16.89 -25.91 -11.77
N ALA A 176 -16.26 -25.24 -12.73
CA ALA A 176 -16.85 -25.00 -14.05
C ALA A 176 -17.08 -26.31 -14.82
N ILE A 177 -16.09 -27.22 -14.84
CA ILE A 177 -16.21 -28.52 -15.52
C ILE A 177 -17.32 -29.36 -14.89
N ALA A 178 -17.38 -29.44 -13.56
CA ALA A 178 -18.43 -30.16 -12.86
C ALA A 178 -19.84 -29.58 -13.15
N GLY A 179 -19.95 -28.25 -13.22
CA GLY A 179 -21.18 -27.56 -13.61
C GLY A 179 -21.62 -27.90 -15.04
N LEU A 180 -20.69 -27.91 -15.99
CA LEU A 180 -20.97 -28.29 -17.39
C LEU A 180 -21.44 -29.74 -17.50
N ILE A 181 -20.77 -30.68 -16.82
CA ILE A 181 -21.19 -32.09 -16.81
C ILE A 181 -22.60 -32.24 -16.25
N ASN A 182 -22.90 -31.61 -15.11
CA ASN A 182 -24.23 -31.65 -14.50
C ASN A 182 -25.31 -31.04 -15.40
N SER A 183 -25.00 -29.95 -16.10
CA SER A 183 -25.93 -29.34 -17.05
C SER A 183 -26.22 -30.25 -18.24
N ILE A 184 -25.18 -30.84 -18.86
CA ILE A 184 -25.33 -31.77 -19.98
C ILE A 184 -26.13 -33.01 -19.59
N LEU A 185 -25.82 -33.63 -18.45
CA LEU A 185 -26.54 -34.81 -17.95
C LEU A 185 -28.01 -34.47 -17.68
N SER A 186 -28.27 -33.33 -17.04
CA SER A 186 -29.63 -32.87 -16.78
C SER A 186 -30.40 -32.65 -18.08
N PHE A 187 -29.80 -31.99 -19.07
CA PHE A 187 -30.39 -31.77 -20.38
C PHE A 187 -30.75 -33.09 -21.09
N LEU A 188 -29.83 -34.06 -21.11
CA LEU A 188 -30.09 -35.39 -21.68
C LEU A 188 -31.22 -36.12 -20.95
N THR A 189 -31.26 -36.04 -19.62
CA THR A 189 -32.29 -36.71 -18.80
C THR A 189 -33.69 -36.13 -19.09
N PHE A 190 -33.82 -34.82 -19.28
CA PHE A 190 -35.09 -34.14 -19.51
C PHE A 190 -35.52 -34.06 -20.99
N GLN A 191 -34.72 -34.57 -21.94
CA GLN A 191 -35.21 -34.83 -23.30
C GLN A 191 -36.28 -35.93 -23.34
N ASN A 192 -36.37 -36.77 -22.30
CA ASN A 192 -37.38 -37.82 -22.20
C ASN A 192 -38.76 -37.22 -21.85
N LYS A 193 -39.76 -37.48 -22.70
CA LYS A 193 -41.11 -36.89 -22.62
C LYS A 193 -41.89 -37.30 -21.37
N GLU A 194 -41.68 -38.52 -20.86
CA GLU A 194 -42.39 -39.01 -19.66
C GLU A 194 -41.86 -38.32 -18.39
N LEU A 195 -40.55 -38.13 -18.29
CA LEU A 195 -39.90 -37.50 -17.14
C LEU A 195 -40.18 -36.00 -17.04
N ARG A 196 -40.58 -35.36 -18.15
CA ARG A 196 -40.91 -33.92 -18.22
C ARG A 196 -42.33 -33.60 -17.72
N GLN A 197 -43.21 -34.60 -17.57
CA GLN A 197 -44.59 -34.39 -17.12
C GLN A 197 -44.71 -34.16 -15.60
N VAL A 198 -43.72 -34.60 -14.82
CA VAL A 198 -43.70 -34.35 -13.37
C VAL A 198 -43.13 -32.96 -13.14
N GLY A 199 -43.85 -32.10 -12.42
CA GLY A 199 -43.60 -30.67 -12.28
C GLY A 199 -42.19 -30.24 -11.85
N CYS A 200 -41.33 -31.15 -11.41
CA CYS A 200 -39.91 -30.88 -11.13
C CYS A 200 -39.01 -30.80 -12.39
N GLY A 201 -39.39 -31.43 -13.51
CA GLY A 201 -38.52 -31.51 -14.70
C GLY A 201 -38.27 -30.18 -15.40
N MET A 202 -39.29 -29.32 -15.52
CA MET A 202 -39.15 -27.96 -16.06
C MET A 202 -38.32 -27.05 -15.14
N TYR A 203 -38.46 -27.23 -13.81
CA TYR A 203 -37.70 -26.47 -12.81
C TYR A 203 -36.22 -26.85 -12.72
N LEU A 204 -35.81 -28.03 -13.19
CA LEU A 204 -34.41 -28.44 -13.29
C LEU A 204 -33.82 -28.19 -14.69
N LEU A 205 -34.67 -28.17 -15.73
CA LEU A 205 -34.28 -27.79 -17.08
C LEU A 205 -33.94 -26.29 -17.19
N ALA A 206 -34.73 -25.42 -16.55
CA ALA A 206 -34.48 -23.98 -16.59
C ALA A 206 -33.13 -23.58 -15.97
N PRO A 207 -32.74 -24.05 -14.76
CA PRO A 207 -31.42 -23.81 -14.17
C PRO A 207 -30.26 -24.42 -14.96
N SER A 208 -30.44 -25.59 -15.58
CA SER A 208 -29.38 -26.20 -16.40
C SER A 208 -29.13 -25.41 -17.69
N VAL A 209 -30.19 -24.90 -18.32
CA VAL A 209 -30.08 -24.00 -19.49
C VAL A 209 -29.54 -22.63 -19.10
N THR A 210 -29.99 -22.02 -18.01
CA THR A 210 -29.44 -20.73 -17.56
C THR A 210 -27.99 -20.87 -17.11
N SER A 211 -27.61 -21.95 -16.42
CA SER A 211 -26.21 -22.23 -16.07
C SER A 211 -25.32 -22.46 -17.29
N LEU A 212 -25.84 -23.03 -18.38
CA LEU A 212 -25.10 -23.22 -19.62
C LEU A 212 -24.93 -21.91 -20.41
N LEU A 213 -25.89 -20.99 -20.31
CA LEU A 213 -25.87 -19.67 -20.95
C LEU A 213 -25.09 -18.61 -20.16
N THR A 214 -24.80 -18.87 -18.87
CA THR A 214 -24.09 -17.93 -17.98
C THR A 214 -22.61 -18.28 -17.75
N ILE A 215 -22.19 -19.51 -18.05
CA ILE A 215 -20.77 -19.89 -18.22
C ILE A 215 -20.30 -19.37 -19.58
#